data_AF-A0A1M5YDQ1-F1
#
_entry.id   AF-A0A1M5YDQ1-F1
#
_cell.length_a   1.000
_cell.length_b   1.000
_cell.length_c   1.000
_cell.angle_alpha   90.00
_cell.angle_beta   90.00
_cell.angle_gamma   90.00
#
_symmetry.space_group_name_H-M   'P 1'
#
loop_
_entity.id
_entity.type
_entity.pdbx_description
1 polymer ?
#
loop_
_entity_poly.entity_id
_entity_poly.type
_entity_poly.pdbx_seq_one_letter_code
_entity_poly.pdbx_strand_id
1 'polypeptide(L)'
;MENRLLVIKQKGKFGYINEEGTVVIEPEFSEAEDFVNGLAVVAVEGKFGIIDENKNFVIEPKYHYIGEEVEGFRIFREDGKKGFLDNEGKVLVQAKYRDVKDFSEDLALVQLNYNWGYIDKSGNEVIEPVYLDAYDFSEGKALVQIGGKLGYINKSGEVVIEPILDYAYSFSEGYAAAAFGNKYGYIDENGQFLIKPKFSVAKDFTEGLAAVEARGKAGYIDKNCDMVIEPQFTSCDPFYNGYAVIEEDEKYGYIDKTGKVIIEPKYEDVDIISEGMLAVCLEDQWGYIDLEGNMVIAPQFDEAYDFVNGIAKVQRGTKIGYIKKDGSFLWELRK
;
A
#
# COMPACT_ATOMS: atom_id res chain seq x y z
N MET A 1 20.82 -9.84 -11.93
CA MET A 1 20.08 -10.02 -10.66
C MET A 1 20.81 -9.12 -9.69
N GLU A 2 20.20 -8.00 -9.32
CA GLU A 2 20.75 -7.15 -8.26
C GLU A 2 20.70 -7.94 -6.95
N ASN A 3 21.80 -7.93 -6.20
CA ASN A 3 21.88 -8.60 -4.91
C ASN A 3 21.07 -7.78 -3.91
N ARG A 4 19.88 -8.24 -3.54
CA ARG A 4 19.05 -7.59 -2.54
C ARG A 4 19.76 -7.58 -1.17
N LEU A 5 19.76 -6.42 -0.52
CA LEU A 5 20.22 -6.27 0.85
C LEU A 5 19.01 -6.24 1.81
N LEU A 6 19.06 -7.08 2.84
CA LEU A 6 17.99 -7.26 3.81
C LEU A 6 18.34 -6.59 5.13
N VAL A 7 17.43 -5.79 5.68
CA VAL A 7 17.62 -5.10 6.96
C VAL A 7 17.69 -6.09 8.10
N ILE A 8 18.77 -6.09 8.87
CA ILE A 8 18.92 -6.88 10.09
C ILE A 8 19.03 -5.98 11.31
N LYS A 9 18.68 -6.54 12.48
CA LYS A 9 18.87 -5.88 13.76
C LYS A 9 19.71 -6.73 14.69
N GLN A 10 20.77 -6.14 15.25
CA GLN A 10 21.64 -6.79 16.21
C GLN A 10 22.08 -5.81 17.29
N LYS A 11 21.89 -6.20 18.55
CA LYS A 11 22.24 -5.39 19.73
C LYS A 11 21.58 -4.00 19.69
N GLY A 12 20.36 -3.93 19.14
CA GLY A 12 19.59 -2.69 19.04
C GLY A 12 20.05 -1.73 17.93
N LYS A 13 20.95 -2.16 17.05
CA LYS A 13 21.40 -1.42 15.87
C LYS A 13 21.01 -2.13 14.60
N PHE A 14 20.80 -1.37 13.54
CA PHE A 14 20.43 -1.88 12.23
C PHE A 14 21.62 -1.92 11.28
N GLY A 15 21.66 -2.96 10.45
CA GLY A 15 22.64 -3.20 9.40
C GLY A 15 22.00 -4.02 8.28
N TYR A 16 22.81 -4.59 7.38
CA TYR A 16 22.31 -5.28 6.20
C TYR A 16 23.07 -6.57 5.91
N ILE A 17 22.32 -7.61 5.49
CA ILE A 17 22.85 -8.87 4.97
C ILE A 17 22.49 -9.03 3.50
N ASN A 18 23.25 -9.83 2.75
CA ASN A 18 22.85 -10.30 1.43
C ASN A 18 21.95 -11.55 1.52
N GLU A 19 21.50 -12.04 0.37
CA GLU A 19 20.66 -13.24 0.24
C GLU A 19 21.37 -14.55 0.61
N GLU A 20 22.70 -14.54 0.79
CA GLU A 20 23.48 -15.64 1.38
C GLU A 20 23.57 -15.57 2.92
N GLY A 21 22.99 -14.54 3.55
CA GLY A 21 23.01 -14.35 5.01
C GLY A 21 24.33 -13.76 5.54
N THR A 22 25.18 -13.25 4.66
CA THR A 22 26.45 -12.59 5.01
C THR A 22 26.20 -11.12 5.30
N VAL A 23 26.74 -10.61 6.41
CA VAL A 23 26.68 -9.19 6.77
C VAL A 23 27.50 -8.39 5.74
N VAL A 24 26.82 -7.48 5.04
CA VAL A 24 27.42 -6.56 4.06
C VAL A 24 27.66 -5.20 4.70
N ILE A 25 26.72 -4.75 5.54
CA ILE A 25 26.84 -3.51 6.31
C ILE A 25 26.62 -3.84 7.79
N GLU A 26 27.65 -3.61 8.59
CA GLU A 26 27.63 -3.91 10.03
C GLU A 26 26.52 -3.13 10.76
N PRO A 27 25.83 -3.75 11.74
CA PRO A 27 24.80 -3.07 12.51
C PRO A 27 25.33 -1.88 13.33
N GLU A 28 25.02 -0.66 12.89
CA GLU A 28 25.46 0.59 13.55
C GLU A 28 24.40 1.70 13.56
N PHE A 29 23.42 1.64 12.65
CA PHE A 29 22.36 2.64 12.52
C PHE A 29 21.33 2.50 13.64
N SER A 30 20.77 3.62 14.10
CA SER A 30 19.65 3.58 15.06
C SER A 30 18.35 3.12 14.42
N GLU A 31 18.17 3.38 13.13
CA GLU A 31 17.04 2.95 12.29
C GLU A 31 17.54 2.72 10.86
N ALA A 32 16.87 1.85 10.11
CA ALA A 32 17.21 1.52 8.73
C ALA A 32 15.96 1.01 7.99
N GLU A 33 15.77 1.49 6.77
CA GLU A 33 14.75 1.01 5.82
C GLU A 33 15.38 0.06 4.79
N ASP A 34 14.54 -0.67 4.06
CA ASP A 34 14.98 -1.57 3.00
C ASP A 34 15.64 -0.79 1.84
N PHE A 35 16.55 -1.45 1.13
CA PHE A 35 17.12 -0.89 -0.08
C PHE A 35 16.08 -0.88 -1.21
N VAL A 36 15.85 0.28 -1.79
CA VAL A 36 15.00 0.49 -2.96
C VAL A 36 15.83 1.25 -4.00
N ASN A 37 15.94 0.69 -5.21
CA ASN A 37 16.74 1.27 -6.30
C ASN A 37 18.20 1.61 -5.90
N GLY A 38 18.84 0.73 -5.10
CA GLY A 38 20.23 0.87 -4.65
C GLY A 38 20.47 1.89 -3.53
N LEU A 39 19.40 2.45 -2.95
CA LEU A 39 19.47 3.43 -1.85
C LEU A 39 18.66 2.95 -0.64
N ALA A 40 19.16 3.26 0.56
CA ALA A 40 18.43 3.01 1.80
C ALA A 40 18.45 4.23 2.73
N VAL A 41 17.33 4.48 3.37
CA VAL A 41 17.21 5.49 4.43
C VAL A 41 17.74 4.90 5.73
N VAL A 42 18.65 5.62 6.38
CA VAL A 42 19.25 5.20 7.66
C VAL A 42 19.30 6.36 8.64
N ALA A 43 19.24 6.05 9.93
CA ALA A 43 19.38 7.03 10.99
C ALA A 43 20.68 6.88 11.78
N VAL A 44 21.36 8.00 11.99
CA VAL A 44 22.52 8.14 12.90
C VAL A 44 22.17 9.19 13.94
N GLU A 45 22.22 8.81 15.22
CA GLU A 45 21.91 9.69 16.36
C GLU A 45 20.54 10.40 16.24
N GLY A 46 19.54 9.71 15.67
CA GLY A 46 18.17 10.22 15.51
C GLY A 46 17.99 11.19 14.32
N LYS A 47 19.00 11.34 13.46
CA LYS A 47 18.89 12.08 12.20
C LYS A 47 18.95 11.12 11.03
N PHE A 48 18.10 11.36 10.03
CA PHE A 48 17.98 10.54 8.84
C PHE A 48 18.87 11.07 7.71
N GLY A 49 19.51 10.13 7.01
CA GLY A 49 20.28 10.29 5.80
C GLY A 49 20.01 9.13 4.84
N ILE A 50 20.73 9.07 3.73
CA ILE A 50 20.61 8.02 2.71
C ILE A 50 21.99 7.46 2.40
N ILE A 51 22.08 6.13 2.34
CA ILE A 51 23.29 5.41 1.93
C ILE A 51 23.08 4.65 0.63
N ASP A 52 24.17 4.42 -0.10
CA ASP A 52 24.24 3.42 -1.17
C ASP A 52 24.55 2.01 -0.61
N GLU A 53 24.55 1.00 -1.47
CA GLU A 53 24.84 -0.40 -1.11
C GLU A 53 26.27 -0.63 -0.58
N ASN A 54 27.18 0.32 -0.83
CA ASN A 54 28.55 0.31 -0.33
C ASN A 54 28.69 1.09 0.99
N LYS A 55 27.56 1.51 1.59
CA LYS A 55 27.51 2.31 2.82
C LYS A 55 28.09 3.72 2.68
N ASN A 56 28.22 4.24 1.46
CA ASN A 56 28.55 5.66 1.27
C ASN A 56 27.30 6.50 1.49
N PHE A 57 27.40 7.58 2.26
CA PHE A 57 26.31 8.53 2.38
C PHE A 57 26.12 9.29 1.07
N VAL A 58 24.96 9.10 0.45
CA VAL A 58 24.45 9.95 -0.64
C VAL A 58 23.85 11.21 -0.03
N ILE A 59 23.18 11.07 1.10
CA ILE A 59 22.70 12.20 1.92
C ILE A 59 23.19 12.00 3.35
N GLU A 60 23.99 12.94 3.84
CA GLU A 60 24.45 12.95 5.22
C GLU A 60 23.29 13.04 6.23
N PRO A 61 23.33 12.31 7.36
CA PRO A 61 22.28 12.35 8.37
C PRO A 61 22.07 13.76 8.94
N LYS A 62 20.95 14.39 8.58
CA LYS A 62 20.62 15.76 9.05
C LYS A 62 19.13 16.02 9.25
N TYR A 63 18.26 15.28 8.54
CA TYR A 63 16.82 15.49 8.58
C TYR A 63 16.17 14.77 9.77
N HIS A 64 14.98 15.23 10.19
CA HIS A 64 14.21 14.53 11.23
C HIS A 64 13.40 13.35 10.69
N TYR A 65 13.30 13.22 9.37
CA TYR A 65 12.64 12.14 8.66
C TYR A 65 12.99 12.24 7.18
N ILE A 66 13.17 11.09 6.54
CA ILE A 66 13.15 10.90 5.09
C ILE A 66 12.25 9.67 4.88
N GLY A 67 11.31 9.75 3.94
CA GLY A 67 10.46 8.63 3.58
C GLY A 67 11.01 7.78 2.43
N GLU A 68 10.21 6.80 2.06
CA GLU A 68 10.43 5.94 0.90
C GLU A 68 10.48 6.75 -0.41
N GLU A 69 11.05 6.13 -1.44
CA GLU A 69 11.11 6.74 -2.76
C GLU A 69 9.88 6.37 -3.55
N VAL A 70 9.21 7.40 -4.07
CA VAL A 70 8.08 7.27 -4.99
C VAL A 70 8.31 8.20 -6.17
N GLU A 71 8.28 7.64 -7.39
CA GLU A 71 8.50 8.32 -8.66
C GLU A 71 9.81 9.14 -8.77
N GLY A 72 10.84 8.80 -8.00
CA GLY A 72 12.15 9.46 -7.94
C GLY A 72 12.28 10.52 -6.84
N PHE A 73 11.26 10.66 -5.99
CA PHE A 73 11.17 11.69 -4.96
C PHE A 73 10.99 11.06 -3.58
N ARG A 74 11.46 11.77 -2.56
CA ARG A 74 11.27 11.38 -1.16
C ARG A 74 10.74 12.55 -0.35
N ILE A 75 9.77 12.25 0.51
CA ILE A 75 9.28 13.21 1.49
C ILE A 75 10.34 13.35 2.59
N PHE A 76 10.72 14.58 2.93
CA PHE A 76 11.56 14.83 4.11
C PHE A 76 10.87 15.75 5.10
N ARG A 77 11.28 15.70 6.38
CA ARG A 77 10.80 16.59 7.42
C ARG A 77 11.94 17.37 8.08
N GLU A 78 11.75 18.68 8.14
CA GLU A 78 12.64 19.61 8.82
C GLU A 78 11.77 20.67 9.53
N ASP A 79 12.14 21.02 10.77
CA ASP A 79 11.40 21.98 11.61
C ASP A 79 9.88 21.78 11.69
N GLY A 80 9.45 20.51 11.68
CA GLY A 80 8.03 20.13 11.75
C GLY A 80 7.24 20.35 10.46
N LYS A 81 7.91 20.70 9.35
CA LYS A 81 7.33 20.87 8.02
C LYS A 81 7.87 19.83 7.06
N LYS A 82 7.07 19.52 6.04
CA LYS A 82 7.42 18.55 5.00
C LYS A 82 7.73 19.22 3.67
N GLY A 83 8.64 18.61 2.93
CA GLY A 83 9.05 18.97 1.58
C GLY A 83 9.49 17.73 0.80
N PHE A 84 10.07 17.94 -0.38
CA PHE A 84 10.53 16.88 -1.27
C PHE A 84 11.99 17.07 -1.64
N LEU A 85 12.73 15.97 -1.67
CA LEU A 85 14.08 15.87 -2.21
C LEU A 85 14.15 14.77 -3.26
N ASP A 86 15.09 14.88 -4.19
CA ASP A 86 15.42 13.79 -5.11
C ASP A 86 16.41 12.80 -4.48
N ASN A 87 16.71 11.73 -5.22
CA ASN A 87 17.66 10.69 -4.80
C ASN A 87 19.11 11.17 -4.64
N GLU A 88 19.48 12.35 -5.15
CA GLU A 88 20.78 12.98 -4.94
C GLU A 88 20.79 13.91 -3.71
N GLY A 89 19.64 14.06 -3.04
CA GLY A 89 19.46 14.92 -1.87
C GLY A 89 19.28 16.39 -2.18
N LYS A 90 19.03 16.74 -3.44
CA LYS A 90 18.66 18.09 -3.82
C LYS A 90 17.24 18.34 -3.35
N VAL A 91 17.07 19.39 -2.55
CA VAL A 91 15.75 19.86 -2.13
C VAL A 91 15.05 20.50 -3.32
N LEU A 92 13.99 19.85 -3.79
CA LEU A 92 13.16 20.33 -4.89
C LEU A 92 12.02 21.20 -4.36
N VAL A 93 11.44 20.78 -3.23
CA VAL A 93 10.38 21.50 -2.53
C VAL A 93 10.84 21.73 -1.11
N GLN A 94 11.02 22.99 -0.74
CA GLN A 94 11.40 23.38 0.62
C GLN A 94 10.36 22.89 1.64
N ALA A 95 10.83 22.55 2.84
CA ALA A 95 9.95 22.13 3.94
C ALA A 95 9.09 23.30 4.43
N LYS A 96 7.92 23.50 3.82
CA LYS A 96 6.95 24.55 4.17
C LYS A 96 5.55 24.01 4.47
N TYR A 97 5.23 22.82 4.01
CA TYR A 97 3.90 22.23 4.14
C TYR A 97 3.72 21.56 5.50
N ARG A 98 2.49 21.60 6.01
CA ARG A 98 2.13 20.89 7.25
C ARG A 98 2.17 19.37 7.01
N ASP A 99 1.66 18.95 5.86
CA ASP A 99 1.68 17.57 5.42
C ASP A 99 1.81 17.50 3.90
N VAL A 100 2.27 16.37 3.39
CA VAL A 100 2.34 16.06 1.96
C VAL A 100 2.08 14.57 1.75
N LYS A 101 1.60 14.19 0.57
CA LYS A 101 1.52 12.80 0.10
C LYS A 101 2.53 12.54 -1.01
N ASP A 102 2.77 11.28 -1.33
CA ASP A 102 3.65 10.91 -2.42
C ASP A 102 3.11 11.42 -3.76
N PHE A 103 3.97 11.43 -4.79
CA PHE A 103 3.52 11.75 -6.13
C PHE A 103 2.65 10.62 -6.68
N SER A 104 1.52 10.99 -7.26
CA SER A 104 0.68 10.10 -8.06
C SER A 104 0.35 10.80 -9.38
N GLU A 105 0.71 10.17 -10.48
CA GLU A 105 0.55 10.72 -11.83
C GLU A 105 1.10 12.15 -12.00
N ASP A 106 2.35 12.36 -11.57
CA ASP A 106 3.09 13.64 -11.65
C ASP A 106 2.66 14.76 -10.69
N LEU A 107 1.65 14.56 -9.85
CA LEU A 107 1.20 15.54 -8.86
C LEU A 107 1.24 14.97 -7.44
N ALA A 108 1.59 15.81 -6.46
CA ALA A 108 1.57 15.44 -5.05
C ALA A 108 0.61 16.34 -4.27
N LEU A 109 -0.12 15.75 -3.32
CA LEU A 109 -0.93 16.54 -2.39
C LEU A 109 -0.04 17.27 -1.41
N VAL A 110 -0.37 18.54 -1.18
CA VAL A 110 0.27 19.37 -0.17
C VAL A 110 -0.75 20.03 0.72
N GLN A 111 -0.51 20.00 2.02
CA GLN A 111 -1.38 20.63 3.01
C GLN A 111 -0.75 21.92 3.52
N LEU A 112 -1.44 23.03 3.29
CA LEU A 112 -1.11 24.32 3.90
C LEU A 112 -2.23 24.70 4.88
N ASN A 113 -1.86 24.89 6.14
CA ASN A 113 -2.79 25.06 7.27
C ASN A 113 -3.72 23.85 7.47
N TYR A 114 -4.92 23.91 6.88
CA TYR A 114 -5.94 22.87 6.94
C TYR A 114 -6.44 22.44 5.56
N ASN A 115 -5.98 23.11 4.49
CA ASN A 115 -6.45 22.85 3.14
C ASN A 115 -5.38 22.12 2.33
N TRP A 116 -5.84 21.23 1.47
CA TRP A 116 -5.08 20.48 0.49
C TRP A 116 -5.11 21.17 -0.87
N GLY A 117 -3.96 21.14 -1.54
CA GLY A 117 -3.76 21.52 -2.94
C GLY A 117 -2.77 20.56 -3.57
N TYR A 118 -2.29 20.89 -4.77
CA TYR A 118 -1.42 20.01 -5.54
C TYR A 118 -0.22 20.76 -6.10
N ILE A 119 0.94 20.12 -6.05
CA ILE A 119 2.17 20.60 -6.68
C ILE A 119 2.64 19.65 -7.78
N ASP A 120 3.37 20.19 -8.74
CA ASP A 120 4.14 19.40 -9.70
C ASP A 120 5.49 18.95 -9.12
N LYS A 121 6.20 18.09 -9.88
CA LYS A 121 7.56 17.60 -9.54
C LYS A 121 8.62 18.70 -9.43
N SER A 122 8.36 19.90 -9.95
CA SER A 122 9.24 21.07 -9.80
C SER A 122 8.90 21.90 -8.55
N GLY A 123 7.84 21.54 -7.82
CA GLY A 123 7.39 22.26 -6.64
C GLY A 123 6.47 23.44 -6.92
N ASN A 124 6.02 23.61 -8.17
CA ASN A 124 5.06 24.65 -8.50
C ASN A 124 3.67 24.22 -8.02
N GLU A 125 2.95 25.15 -7.39
CA GLU A 125 1.54 24.93 -7.06
C GLU A 125 0.72 24.93 -8.34
N VAL A 126 0.18 23.76 -8.70
CA VAL A 126 -0.68 23.56 -9.86
C VAL A 126 -2.13 23.86 -9.49
N ILE A 127 -2.51 23.48 -8.27
CA ILE A 127 -3.82 23.72 -7.69
C ILE A 127 -3.60 24.28 -6.29
N GLU A 128 -4.11 25.47 -6.02
CA GLU A 128 -3.96 26.13 -4.73
C GLU A 128 -4.56 25.29 -3.58
N PRO A 129 -3.99 25.35 -2.36
CA PRO A 129 -4.57 24.66 -1.21
C PRO A 129 -5.91 25.23 -0.76
N VAL A 130 -6.99 24.72 -1.34
CA VAL A 130 -8.38 25.19 -1.11
C VAL A 130 -9.35 24.10 -0.65
N TYR A 131 -8.98 22.82 -0.78
CA TYR A 131 -9.87 21.70 -0.46
C TYR A 131 -9.71 21.25 0.99
N LEU A 132 -10.80 20.97 1.69
CA LEU A 132 -10.73 20.41 3.05
C LEU A 132 -10.26 18.96 3.02
N ASP A 133 -10.74 18.19 2.05
CA ASP A 133 -10.33 16.82 1.76
C ASP A 133 -10.04 16.69 0.25
N ALA A 134 -8.96 15.99 -0.06
CA ALA A 134 -8.48 15.74 -1.41
C ALA A 134 -7.71 14.42 -1.43
N TYR A 135 -7.72 13.73 -2.57
CA TYR A 135 -7.12 12.42 -2.75
C TYR A 135 -6.14 12.42 -3.94
N ASP A 136 -5.34 11.35 -4.04
CA ASP A 136 -4.38 11.16 -5.12
C ASP A 136 -5.07 11.15 -6.51
N PHE A 137 -4.33 11.57 -7.53
CA PHE A 137 -4.78 11.43 -8.90
C PHE A 137 -4.75 9.96 -9.30
N SER A 138 -5.82 9.50 -9.96
CA SER A 138 -5.93 8.20 -10.62
C SER A 138 -6.75 8.36 -11.90
N GLU A 139 -6.24 7.83 -13.01
CA GLU A 139 -6.82 7.95 -14.34
C GLU A 139 -7.11 9.42 -14.73
N GLY A 140 -6.17 10.30 -14.39
CA GLY A 140 -6.21 11.73 -14.68
C GLY A 140 -7.20 12.55 -13.86
N LYS A 141 -7.82 11.96 -12.82
CA LYS A 141 -8.84 12.62 -11.99
C LYS A 141 -8.49 12.46 -10.51
N ALA A 142 -8.81 13.46 -9.71
CA ALA A 142 -8.69 13.40 -8.25
C ALA A 142 -10.03 13.70 -7.59
N LEU A 143 -10.35 12.93 -6.55
CA LEU A 143 -11.53 13.15 -5.72
C LEU A 143 -11.26 14.32 -4.77
N VAL A 144 -12.22 15.24 -4.64
CA VAL A 144 -12.13 16.39 -3.73
C VAL A 144 -13.46 16.69 -3.06
N GLN A 145 -13.40 17.25 -1.86
CA GLN A 145 -14.58 17.70 -1.13
C GLN A 145 -14.84 19.20 -1.32
N ILE A 146 -16.05 19.52 -1.82
CA ILE A 146 -16.53 20.89 -2.05
C ILE A 146 -17.92 21.00 -1.44
N GLY A 147 -18.11 21.92 -0.49
CA GLY A 147 -19.43 22.16 0.12
C GLY A 147 -20.01 20.95 0.87
N GLY A 148 -19.16 20.04 1.35
CA GLY A 148 -19.58 18.81 2.06
C GLY A 148 -20.03 17.67 1.16
N LYS A 149 -19.84 17.80 -0.16
CA LYS A 149 -20.05 16.73 -1.14
C LYS A 149 -18.75 16.44 -1.90
N LEU A 150 -18.66 15.25 -2.47
CA LEU A 150 -17.51 14.83 -3.25
C LEU A 150 -17.78 14.98 -4.74
N GLY A 151 -16.77 15.46 -5.45
CA GLY A 151 -16.71 15.56 -6.90
C GLY A 151 -15.28 15.29 -7.37
N TYR A 152 -15.03 15.40 -8.68
CA TYR A 152 -13.72 15.12 -9.25
C TYR A 152 -13.19 16.31 -10.01
N ILE A 153 -11.88 16.53 -9.90
CA ILE A 153 -11.14 17.52 -10.65
C ILE A 153 -10.16 16.85 -11.61
N ASN A 154 -9.84 17.53 -12.71
CA ASN A 154 -8.71 17.16 -13.57
C ASN A 154 -7.38 17.73 -13.04
N LYS A 155 -6.28 17.39 -13.71
CA LYS A 155 -4.92 17.84 -13.32
C LYS A 155 -4.71 19.37 -13.36
N SER A 156 -5.59 20.13 -14.00
CA SER A 156 -5.59 21.61 -13.95
C SER A 156 -6.46 22.19 -12.82
N GLY A 157 -7.11 21.35 -12.02
CA GLY A 157 -8.00 21.78 -10.94
C GLY A 157 -9.42 22.13 -11.37
N GLU A 158 -9.78 21.87 -12.64
CA GLU A 158 -11.14 22.11 -13.11
C GLU A 158 -12.04 20.97 -12.64
N VAL A 159 -13.21 21.31 -12.10
CA VAL A 159 -14.24 20.33 -11.73
C VAL A 159 -14.77 19.68 -13.00
N VAL A 160 -14.52 18.38 -13.14
CA VAL A 160 -14.98 17.55 -14.28
C VAL A 160 -16.18 16.69 -13.91
N ILE A 161 -16.40 16.44 -12.61
CA ILE A 161 -17.60 15.80 -12.08
C ILE A 161 -18.06 16.62 -10.87
N GLU A 162 -19.28 17.16 -10.98
CA GLU A 162 -19.86 18.06 -9.98
C GLU A 162 -19.91 17.43 -8.58
N PRO A 163 -19.70 18.22 -7.50
CA PRO A 163 -19.69 17.71 -6.14
C PRO A 163 -21.12 17.44 -5.63
N ILE A 164 -21.65 16.28 -6.01
CA ILE A 164 -23.01 15.83 -5.64
C ILE A 164 -23.01 14.49 -4.91
N LEU A 165 -21.86 13.82 -4.82
CA LEU A 165 -21.74 12.48 -4.28
C LEU A 165 -21.61 12.52 -2.76
N ASP A 166 -22.23 11.54 -2.10
CA ASP A 166 -22.12 11.36 -0.65
C ASP A 166 -20.75 10.79 -0.27
N TYR A 167 -20.30 9.79 -1.04
CA TYR A 167 -19.00 9.14 -0.96
C TYR A 167 -18.55 8.72 -2.36
N ALA A 168 -17.25 8.56 -2.58
CA ALA A 168 -16.69 8.02 -3.81
C ALA A 168 -15.29 7.47 -3.56
N TYR A 169 -14.81 6.62 -4.47
CA TYR A 169 -13.45 6.13 -4.52
C TYR A 169 -12.71 6.71 -5.73
N SER A 170 -11.40 6.46 -5.83
CA SER A 170 -10.63 6.82 -7.03
C SER A 170 -11.11 6.06 -8.26
N PHE A 171 -10.82 6.59 -9.44
CA PHE A 171 -11.07 5.85 -10.68
C PHE A 171 -10.12 4.65 -10.78
N SER A 172 -10.66 3.50 -11.16
CA SER A 172 -9.93 2.28 -11.47
C SER A 172 -10.61 1.55 -12.63
N GLU A 173 -9.83 1.26 -13.66
CA GLU A 173 -10.23 0.66 -14.91
C GLU A 173 -11.39 1.37 -15.64
N GLY A 174 -11.42 2.70 -15.58
CA GLY A 174 -12.44 3.56 -16.20
C GLY A 174 -13.73 3.72 -15.39
N TYR A 175 -13.79 3.18 -14.17
CA TYR A 175 -14.97 3.21 -13.29
C TYR A 175 -14.58 3.79 -11.92
N ALA A 176 -15.50 4.46 -11.25
CA ALA A 176 -15.36 4.78 -9.83
C ALA A 176 -16.59 4.33 -9.06
N ALA A 177 -16.39 3.64 -7.93
CA ALA A 177 -17.48 3.36 -7.00
C ALA A 177 -17.93 4.69 -6.35
N ALA A 178 -19.23 5.00 -6.47
CA ALA A 178 -19.78 6.27 -6.05
C ALA A 178 -21.12 6.10 -5.34
N ALA A 179 -21.29 6.76 -4.21
CA ALA A 179 -22.50 6.73 -3.41
C ALA A 179 -23.39 7.95 -3.65
N PHE A 180 -24.68 7.67 -3.87
CA PHE A 180 -25.73 8.69 -3.91
C PHE A 180 -26.98 8.14 -3.21
N GLY A 181 -27.44 8.84 -2.18
CA GLY A 181 -28.54 8.37 -1.33
C GLY A 181 -28.15 7.18 -0.45
N ASN A 182 -26.91 7.17 0.07
CA ASN A 182 -26.36 6.10 0.92
C ASN A 182 -26.26 4.70 0.27
N LYS A 183 -26.31 4.62 -1.06
CA LYS A 183 -26.08 3.39 -1.82
C LYS A 183 -25.02 3.62 -2.87
N TYR A 184 -24.19 2.61 -3.10
CA TYR A 184 -23.15 2.64 -4.10
C TYR A 184 -23.66 2.15 -5.45
N GLY A 185 -23.20 2.84 -6.49
CA GLY A 185 -23.21 2.42 -7.88
C GLY A 185 -21.82 2.68 -8.46
N TYR A 186 -21.71 2.70 -9.78
CA TYR A 186 -20.46 3.00 -10.48
C TYR A 186 -20.68 4.05 -11.56
N ILE A 187 -19.82 5.04 -11.58
CA ILE A 187 -19.83 6.14 -12.55
C ILE A 187 -18.73 5.95 -13.60
N ASP A 188 -19.00 6.47 -14.80
CA ASP A 188 -17.99 6.64 -15.85
C ASP A 188 -17.16 7.91 -15.63
N GLU A 189 -16.22 8.16 -16.55
CA GLU A 189 -15.35 9.33 -16.54
C GLU A 189 -16.06 10.69 -16.62
N ASN A 190 -17.34 10.70 -17.04
CA ASN A 190 -18.19 11.89 -17.14
C ASN A 190 -19.12 12.02 -15.93
N GLY A 191 -18.99 11.16 -14.92
CA GLY A 191 -19.85 11.14 -13.73
C GLY A 191 -21.23 10.51 -13.97
N GLN A 192 -21.45 9.84 -15.10
CA GLN A 192 -22.71 9.16 -15.38
C GLN A 192 -22.71 7.77 -14.73
N PHE A 193 -23.76 7.46 -13.97
CA PHE A 193 -23.92 6.12 -13.40
C PHE A 193 -24.16 5.08 -14.50
N LEU A 194 -23.12 4.31 -14.83
CA LEU A 194 -23.19 3.08 -15.63
C LEU A 194 -23.95 2.00 -14.86
N ILE A 195 -23.71 1.93 -13.55
CA ILE A 195 -24.42 1.06 -12.62
C ILE A 195 -25.09 1.96 -11.59
N LYS A 196 -26.42 1.98 -11.60
CA LYS A 196 -27.19 2.83 -10.68
C LYS A 196 -26.96 2.42 -9.21
N PRO A 197 -26.96 3.39 -8.27
CA PRO A 197 -26.87 3.13 -6.84
C PRO A 197 -27.85 2.06 -6.36
N LYS A 198 -27.32 0.94 -5.86
CA LYS A 198 -28.13 -0.17 -5.32
C LYS A 198 -27.42 -1.01 -4.26
N PHE A 199 -26.09 -0.95 -4.17
CA PHE A 199 -25.30 -1.76 -3.25
C PHE A 199 -25.07 -1.04 -1.92
N SER A 200 -24.95 -1.77 -0.81
CA SER A 200 -24.54 -1.20 0.48
C SER A 200 -23.05 -0.89 0.51
N VAL A 201 -22.26 -1.73 -0.15
CA VAL A 201 -20.81 -1.64 -0.28
C VAL A 201 -20.44 -1.92 -1.74
N ALA A 202 -19.47 -1.18 -2.25
CA ALA A 202 -18.84 -1.39 -3.54
C ALA A 202 -17.35 -1.07 -3.39
N LYS A 203 -16.48 -1.97 -3.83
CA LYS A 203 -15.03 -1.76 -3.92
C LYS A 203 -14.64 -1.41 -5.36
N ASP A 204 -13.39 -1.00 -5.57
CA ASP A 204 -12.89 -0.66 -6.89
C ASP A 204 -12.92 -1.84 -7.85
N PHE A 205 -13.06 -1.56 -9.15
CA PHE A 205 -12.85 -2.57 -10.17
C PHE A 205 -11.37 -2.90 -10.25
N THR A 206 -11.03 -4.17 -10.09
CA THR A 206 -9.69 -4.71 -10.34
C THR A 206 -9.78 -6.00 -11.13
N GLU A 207 -8.93 -6.09 -12.15
CA GLU A 207 -8.94 -7.16 -13.14
C GLU A 207 -10.33 -7.44 -13.75
N GLY A 208 -11.13 -6.41 -13.98
CA GLY A 208 -12.48 -6.49 -14.55
C GLY A 208 -13.59 -6.93 -13.61
N LEU A 209 -13.32 -7.15 -12.32
CA LEU A 209 -14.32 -7.52 -11.31
C LEU A 209 -14.34 -6.51 -10.15
N ALA A 210 -15.50 -6.34 -9.52
CA ALA A 210 -15.61 -5.53 -8.30
C ALA A 210 -16.42 -6.25 -7.23
N ALA A 211 -15.90 -6.24 -5.99
CA ALA A 211 -16.61 -6.76 -4.83
C ALA A 211 -17.77 -5.83 -4.46
N VAL A 212 -18.96 -6.39 -4.29
CA VAL A 212 -20.18 -5.66 -3.91
C VAL A 212 -20.95 -6.40 -2.84
N GLU A 213 -21.63 -5.65 -1.97
CA GLU A 213 -22.58 -6.23 -1.02
C GLU A 213 -24.01 -6.08 -1.52
N ALA A 214 -24.70 -7.22 -1.64
CA ALA A 214 -26.11 -7.30 -1.98
C ALA A 214 -26.83 -8.25 -1.02
N ARG A 215 -27.96 -7.80 -0.46
CA ARG A 215 -28.78 -8.59 0.48
C ARG A 215 -28.01 -9.06 1.73
N GLY A 216 -27.02 -8.29 2.17
CA GLY A 216 -26.24 -8.56 3.38
C GLY A 216 -25.12 -9.58 3.22
N LYS A 217 -24.79 -9.96 1.99
CA LYS A 217 -23.63 -10.81 1.66
C LYS A 217 -22.83 -10.18 0.51
N ALA A 218 -21.55 -10.51 0.45
CA ALA A 218 -20.60 -10.07 -0.53
C ALA A 218 -20.46 -11.09 -1.68
N GLY A 219 -20.30 -10.56 -2.88
CA GLY A 219 -20.01 -11.28 -4.12
C GLY A 219 -19.32 -10.35 -5.11
N TYR A 220 -19.23 -10.75 -6.38
CA TYR A 220 -18.51 -9.99 -7.40
C TYR A 220 -19.35 -9.78 -8.65
N ILE A 221 -19.28 -8.57 -9.18
CA ILE A 221 -19.87 -8.19 -10.45
C ILE A 221 -18.82 -7.90 -11.50
N ASP A 222 -19.19 -8.06 -12.77
CA ASP A 222 -18.45 -7.51 -13.90
C ASP A 222 -18.86 -6.04 -14.19
N LYS A 223 -18.26 -5.47 -15.24
CA LYS A 223 -18.54 -4.11 -15.71
C LYS A 223 -19.94 -3.89 -16.31
N ASN A 224 -20.66 -4.97 -16.63
CA ASN A 224 -22.06 -4.93 -17.07
C ASN A 224 -23.03 -5.03 -15.88
N CYS A 225 -22.51 -5.15 -14.66
CA CYS A 225 -23.26 -5.43 -13.44
C CYS A 225 -23.86 -6.85 -13.39
N ASP A 226 -23.34 -7.79 -14.19
CA ASP A 226 -23.68 -9.20 -14.09
C ASP A 226 -22.92 -9.82 -12.91
N MET A 227 -23.61 -10.64 -12.12
CA MET A 227 -22.97 -11.37 -11.01
C MET A 227 -22.07 -12.46 -11.59
N VAL A 228 -20.77 -12.33 -11.38
CA VAL A 228 -19.79 -13.37 -11.71
C VAL A 228 -19.67 -14.37 -10.57
N ILE A 229 -19.76 -13.86 -9.34
CA ILE A 229 -19.78 -14.67 -8.12
C ILE A 229 -20.97 -14.20 -7.30
N GLU A 230 -21.94 -15.08 -7.11
CA GLU A 230 -23.16 -14.77 -6.37
C GLU A 230 -22.84 -14.37 -4.91
N PRO A 231 -23.57 -13.38 -4.34
CA PRO A 231 -23.38 -12.97 -2.97
C PRO A 231 -23.58 -14.11 -1.99
N GLN A 232 -22.51 -14.53 -1.31
CA GLN A 232 -22.52 -15.65 -0.38
C GLN A 232 -21.55 -15.49 0.80
N PHE A 233 -20.55 -14.62 0.67
CA PHE A 233 -19.52 -14.39 1.69
C PHE A 233 -19.90 -13.25 2.64
N THR A 234 -19.37 -13.23 3.85
CA THR A 234 -19.52 -12.08 4.75
C THR A 234 -18.84 -10.84 4.19
N SER A 235 -17.60 -10.98 3.70
CA SER A 235 -16.88 -9.91 3.01
C SER A 235 -15.94 -10.46 1.93
N CYS A 236 -15.46 -9.57 1.04
CA CYS A 236 -14.67 -9.89 -0.13
C CYS A 236 -13.70 -8.74 -0.43
N ASP A 237 -12.43 -9.03 -0.68
CA ASP A 237 -11.43 -8.06 -1.12
C ASP A 237 -11.33 -7.92 -2.65
N PRO A 238 -10.74 -6.84 -3.18
CA PRO A 238 -10.49 -6.74 -4.62
C PRO A 238 -9.58 -7.87 -5.11
N PHE A 239 -9.74 -8.26 -6.38
CA PHE A 239 -8.86 -9.25 -6.99
C PHE A 239 -7.46 -8.68 -7.21
N TYR A 240 -6.44 -9.48 -6.92
CA TYR A 240 -5.04 -9.19 -7.19
C TYR A 240 -4.31 -10.48 -7.61
N ASN A 241 -3.62 -10.43 -8.74
CA ASN A 241 -2.98 -11.58 -9.38
C ASN A 241 -3.91 -12.80 -9.57
N GLY A 242 -5.19 -12.55 -9.85
CA GLY A 242 -6.20 -13.58 -10.10
C GLY A 242 -6.83 -14.22 -8.86
N TYR A 243 -6.48 -13.73 -7.66
CA TYR A 243 -7.03 -14.23 -6.39
C TYR A 243 -7.66 -13.10 -5.58
N ALA A 244 -8.59 -13.45 -4.70
CA ALA A 244 -9.16 -12.52 -3.74
C ALA A 244 -9.36 -13.19 -2.38
N VAL A 245 -9.17 -12.41 -1.32
CA VAL A 245 -9.50 -12.82 0.05
C VAL A 245 -11.01 -12.80 0.21
N ILE A 246 -11.53 -13.83 0.87
CA ILE A 246 -12.92 -13.92 1.30
C ILE A 246 -12.98 -14.13 2.80
N GLU A 247 -14.03 -13.61 3.42
CA GLU A 247 -14.34 -13.83 4.82
C GLU A 247 -15.69 -14.54 4.95
N GLU A 248 -15.75 -15.59 5.76
CA GLU A 248 -16.99 -16.22 6.21
C GLU A 248 -16.84 -16.62 7.67
N ASP A 249 -17.85 -16.31 8.50
CA ASP A 249 -17.84 -16.59 9.95
C ASP A 249 -16.55 -16.17 10.68
N GLU A 250 -16.06 -14.94 10.42
CA GLU A 250 -14.83 -14.38 11.01
C GLU A 250 -13.56 -15.18 10.66
N LYS A 251 -13.61 -15.98 9.59
CA LYS A 251 -12.47 -16.74 9.07
C LYS A 251 -12.18 -16.36 7.63
N TYR A 252 -10.89 -16.35 7.31
CA TYR A 252 -10.39 -15.92 6.02
C TYR A 252 -9.95 -17.10 5.16
N GLY A 253 -10.19 -16.97 3.86
CA GLY A 253 -9.83 -17.91 2.82
C GLY A 253 -9.58 -17.19 1.50
N TYR A 254 -9.41 -17.97 0.44
CA TYR A 254 -9.10 -17.46 -0.90
C TYR A 254 -9.98 -18.08 -1.97
N ILE A 255 -10.33 -17.26 -2.96
CA ILE A 255 -11.00 -17.71 -4.18
C ILE A 255 -10.20 -17.30 -5.42
N ASP A 256 -10.44 -18.01 -6.52
CA ASP A 256 -10.08 -17.52 -7.85
C ASP A 256 -11.21 -16.69 -8.49
N LYS A 257 -10.96 -16.13 -9.67
CA LYS A 257 -11.92 -15.28 -10.43
C LYS A 257 -13.21 -15.99 -10.86
N THR A 258 -13.26 -17.32 -10.78
CA THR A 258 -14.48 -18.10 -11.05
C THR A 258 -15.34 -18.28 -9.81
N GLY A 259 -14.84 -17.84 -8.64
CA GLY A 259 -15.46 -18.06 -7.34
C GLY A 259 -15.12 -19.42 -6.74
N LYS A 260 -14.18 -20.17 -7.33
CA LYS A 260 -13.73 -21.43 -6.76
C LYS A 260 -12.89 -21.14 -5.53
N VAL A 261 -13.26 -21.72 -4.41
CA VAL A 261 -12.47 -21.70 -3.18
C VAL A 261 -11.17 -22.47 -3.41
N ILE A 262 -10.05 -21.76 -3.26
CA ILE A 262 -8.69 -22.29 -3.32
C ILE A 262 -8.24 -22.66 -1.90
N ILE A 263 -8.47 -21.76 -0.96
CA ILE A 263 -8.19 -21.96 0.47
C ILE A 263 -9.49 -21.76 1.24
N GLU A 264 -9.94 -22.80 1.95
CA GLU A 264 -11.16 -22.75 2.75
C GLU A 264 -11.07 -21.68 3.86
N PRO A 265 -12.13 -20.91 4.11
CA PRO A 265 -12.21 -19.98 5.25
C PRO A 265 -12.06 -20.71 6.58
N LYS A 266 -10.86 -20.68 7.16
CA LYS A 266 -10.56 -21.30 8.46
C LYS A 266 -9.46 -20.59 9.25
N TYR A 267 -8.85 -19.57 8.67
CA TYR A 267 -7.74 -18.82 9.25
C TYR A 267 -8.25 -17.56 9.94
N GLU A 268 -7.56 -17.11 10.97
CA GLU A 268 -7.89 -15.85 11.67
C GLU A 268 -7.47 -14.63 10.88
N ASP A 269 -6.48 -14.80 10.00
CA ASP A 269 -6.03 -13.79 9.05
C ASP A 269 -5.24 -14.49 7.93
N VAL A 270 -5.12 -13.82 6.78
CA VAL A 270 -4.32 -14.26 5.63
C VAL A 270 -3.67 -13.05 4.96
N ASP A 271 -2.44 -13.21 4.45
CA ASP A 271 -1.76 -12.18 3.67
C ASP A 271 -1.80 -12.51 2.17
N ILE A 272 -1.16 -11.75 1.29
CA ILE A 272 -1.11 -11.99 -0.16
C ILE A 272 -0.40 -13.30 -0.53
N ILE A 273 -0.82 -13.89 -1.65
CA ILE A 273 -0.08 -14.99 -2.29
C ILE A 273 1.20 -14.43 -2.92
N SER A 274 2.35 -14.91 -2.48
CA SER A 274 3.67 -14.51 -2.98
C SER A 274 4.53 -15.74 -3.31
N GLU A 275 5.00 -15.80 -4.55
CA GLU A 275 5.82 -16.90 -5.09
C GLU A 275 5.30 -18.33 -4.79
N GLY A 276 3.98 -18.51 -4.80
CA GLY A 276 3.31 -19.80 -4.54
C GLY A 276 3.13 -20.15 -3.07
N MET A 277 3.42 -19.23 -2.16
CA MET A 277 3.23 -19.36 -0.72
C MET A 277 2.18 -18.36 -0.23
N LEU A 278 1.49 -18.71 0.85
CA LEU A 278 0.51 -17.85 1.50
C LEU A 278 0.76 -17.82 3.00
N ALA A 279 0.95 -16.62 3.57
CA ALA A 279 1.02 -16.44 5.02
C ALA A 279 -0.39 -16.54 5.61
N VAL A 280 -0.53 -17.29 6.70
CA VAL A 280 -1.81 -17.52 7.38
C VAL A 280 -1.65 -17.43 8.89
N CYS A 281 -2.67 -16.90 9.56
CA CYS A 281 -2.72 -16.79 11.02
C CYS A 281 -3.65 -17.85 11.63
N LEU A 282 -3.14 -18.55 12.65
CA LEU A 282 -3.89 -19.50 13.50
C LEU A 282 -3.44 -19.34 14.95
N GLU A 283 -4.40 -19.19 15.87
CA GLU A 283 -4.15 -19.03 17.30
C GLU A 283 -3.18 -17.87 17.58
N ASP A 284 -3.43 -16.71 16.94
CA ASP A 284 -2.61 -15.50 17.01
C ASP A 284 -1.15 -15.69 16.53
N GLN A 285 -0.86 -16.73 15.75
CA GLN A 285 0.48 -16.98 15.20
C GLN A 285 0.46 -17.18 13.69
N TRP A 286 1.44 -16.58 13.03
CA TRP A 286 1.64 -16.68 11.60
C TRP A 286 2.51 -17.88 11.23
N GLY A 287 2.10 -18.56 10.16
CA GLY A 287 2.81 -19.61 9.44
C GLY A 287 2.57 -19.48 7.93
N TYR A 288 2.92 -20.50 7.16
CA TYR A 288 2.77 -20.48 5.70
C TYR A 288 2.24 -21.81 5.15
N ILE A 289 1.36 -21.68 4.16
CA ILE A 289 0.82 -22.80 3.37
C ILE A 289 1.20 -22.68 1.89
N ASP A 290 1.15 -23.79 1.17
CA ASP A 290 1.15 -23.79 -0.29
C ASP A 290 -0.27 -23.57 -0.86
N LEU A 291 -0.39 -23.46 -2.18
CA LEU A 291 -1.67 -23.23 -2.86
C LEU A 291 -2.58 -24.46 -2.92
N GLU A 292 -2.05 -25.64 -2.58
CA GLU A 292 -2.85 -26.84 -2.30
C GLU A 292 -3.41 -26.86 -0.87
N GLY A 293 -3.04 -25.89 -0.03
CA GLY A 293 -3.49 -25.74 1.35
C GLY A 293 -2.71 -26.59 2.36
N ASN A 294 -1.56 -27.15 1.96
CA ASN A 294 -0.68 -27.89 2.87
C ASN A 294 0.14 -26.93 3.73
N MET A 295 0.26 -27.25 5.01
CA MET A 295 1.13 -26.50 5.93
C MET A 295 2.59 -26.75 5.60
N VAL A 296 3.30 -25.71 5.15
CA VAL A 296 4.73 -25.77 4.85
C VAL A 296 5.54 -25.32 6.07
N ILE A 297 5.11 -24.23 6.70
CA ILE A 297 5.74 -23.68 7.91
C ILE A 297 4.66 -23.51 8.96
N ALA A 298 4.73 -24.30 10.03
CA ALA A 298 3.75 -24.23 11.11
C ALA A 298 3.71 -22.83 11.76
N PRO A 299 2.53 -22.36 12.20
CA PRO A 299 2.37 -21.13 12.97
C PRO A 299 3.36 -21.06 14.14
N GLN A 300 4.18 -20.01 14.16
CA GLN A 300 5.19 -19.80 15.21
C GLN A 300 5.73 -18.37 15.29
N PHE A 301 5.26 -17.47 14.42
CA PHE A 301 5.71 -16.08 14.34
C PHE A 301 4.60 -15.14 14.79
N ASP A 302 4.99 -14.00 15.34
CA ASP A 302 4.04 -12.94 15.70
C ASP A 302 3.66 -12.14 14.44
N GLU A 303 4.56 -12.07 13.44
CA GLU A 303 4.31 -11.49 12.11
C GLU A 303 5.06 -12.30 11.05
N ALA A 304 4.46 -12.44 9.87
CA ALA A 304 5.02 -13.05 8.68
C ALA A 304 4.76 -12.14 7.48
N TYR A 305 5.74 -12.01 6.59
CA TYR A 305 5.67 -11.13 5.42
C TYR A 305 5.79 -11.97 4.14
N ASP A 306 5.53 -11.34 2.99
CA ASP A 306 5.61 -11.97 1.68
C ASP A 306 7.01 -12.54 1.35
N PHE A 307 7.04 -13.58 0.53
CA PHE A 307 8.27 -14.13 -0.02
C PHE A 307 8.69 -13.32 -1.25
N VAL A 308 9.95 -12.85 -1.23
CA VAL A 308 10.58 -12.17 -2.36
C VAL A 308 11.99 -12.73 -2.54
N ASN A 309 12.29 -13.23 -3.74
CA ASN A 309 13.48 -14.03 -4.08
C ASN A 309 13.65 -15.26 -3.16
N GLY A 310 12.55 -15.92 -2.81
CA GLY A 310 12.57 -17.11 -1.96
C GLY A 310 12.88 -16.86 -0.48
N ILE A 311 12.90 -15.60 -0.04
CA ILE A 311 13.17 -15.19 1.34
C ILE A 311 11.99 -14.37 1.88
N ALA A 312 11.54 -14.69 3.10
CA ALA A 312 10.52 -13.94 3.82
C ALA A 312 11.06 -13.41 5.15
N LYS A 313 10.67 -12.18 5.50
CA LYS A 313 10.89 -11.61 6.82
C LYS A 313 9.89 -12.21 7.80
N VAL A 314 10.34 -12.46 9.02
CA VAL A 314 9.49 -12.94 10.12
C VAL A 314 9.85 -12.26 11.43
N GLN A 315 8.86 -12.11 12.32
CA GLN A 315 9.03 -11.46 13.61
C GLN A 315 8.57 -12.34 14.77
N ARG A 316 9.25 -12.21 15.91
CA ARG A 316 8.78 -12.72 17.20
C ARG A 316 9.21 -11.78 18.32
N GLY A 317 8.24 -11.19 18.99
CA GLY A 317 8.39 -10.06 19.90
C GLY A 317 9.06 -8.90 19.18
N THR A 318 10.23 -8.50 19.69
CA THR A 318 11.05 -7.42 19.09
C THR A 318 12.16 -7.93 18.17
N LYS A 319 12.19 -9.24 17.90
CA LYS A 319 13.24 -9.88 17.11
C LYS A 319 12.76 -10.08 15.68
N ILE A 320 13.62 -9.73 14.72
CA ILE A 320 13.39 -9.99 13.29
C ILE A 320 14.36 -11.07 12.79
N GLY A 321 13.92 -11.83 11.80
CA GLY A 321 14.70 -12.86 11.14
C GLY A 321 14.25 -13.06 9.69
N TYR A 322 14.99 -13.88 8.97
CA TYR A 322 14.70 -14.21 7.58
C TYR A 322 14.70 -15.71 7.39
N ILE A 323 13.66 -16.22 6.74
CA ILE A 323 13.50 -17.64 6.45
C ILE A 323 13.41 -17.89 4.94
N LYS A 324 13.80 -19.10 4.54
CA LYS A 324 13.57 -19.63 3.21
C LYS A 324 12.21 -20.33 3.16
N LYS A 325 11.75 -20.66 1.95
CA LYS A 325 10.45 -21.35 1.74
C LYS A 325 10.30 -22.69 2.46
N ASP A 326 11.41 -23.37 2.76
CA ASP A 326 11.40 -24.61 3.54
C ASP A 326 11.35 -24.38 5.06
N GLY A 327 11.26 -23.12 5.51
CA GLY A 327 11.25 -22.72 6.91
C GLY A 327 12.64 -22.63 7.56
N SER A 328 13.72 -22.95 6.83
CA SER A 328 15.08 -22.79 7.36
C SER A 328 15.45 -21.31 7.49
N PHE A 329 16.12 -20.96 8.59
CA PHE A 329 16.58 -19.58 8.78
C PHE A 329 17.76 -19.28 7.85
N LEU A 330 17.59 -18.23 7.04
CA LEU A 330 18.71 -17.51 6.44
C LEU A 330 19.42 -16.65 7.49
N TRP A 331 18.62 -16.02 8.37
CA TRP A 331 19.10 -15.23 9.50
C TRP A 331 18.18 -15.40 10.70
N GLU A 332 18.76 -15.91 11.80
CA GLU A 332 18.04 -16.19 13.04
C GLU A 332 17.36 -14.96 13.65
N LEU A 333 16.26 -15.18 14.38
CA LEU A 333 15.52 -14.14 15.10
C LEU A 333 16.43 -13.43 16.12
N ARG A 334 16.78 -12.16 15.83
CA ARG A 334 17.68 -11.33 16.65
C ARG A 334 17.08 -9.94 16.93
N LYS A 335 17.51 -9.37 18.06
CA LYS A 335 17.09 -8.05 18.55
C LYS A 335 18.09 -6.96 18.18
#